data_AF-X1EHD0-F1
#
_entry.id   AF-X1EHD0-F1
#
_cell.length_a   1.000
_cell.length_b   1.000
_cell.length_c   1.000
_cell.angle_alpha   90.00
_cell.angle_beta   90.00
_cell.angle_gamma   90.00
#
_symmetry.space_group_name_H-M   'P 1'
#
loop_
_entity.id
_entity.type
_entity.pdbx_description
1 polymer ?
#
loop_
_entity_poly.entity_id
_entity_poly.type
_entity_poly.pdbx_seq_one_letter_code
_entity_poly.pdbx_strand_id
1 'polypeptide(L)'
;DVVIIGGGIIGTAIARELARYRLDITLIEKEDDVAMGTSKGNSGIIHAGYNADFRTLKGRLNIKSNPRFDKLCQDLKVRFKRIGSLVVGFTQEDFDKLKELKENGEKNGIKNLEIIRGPKLFELEPNLNPQVKHALYAPSAGIISPYKFTIALADNAVINGVKVLLETEAKDIRIEEKQVYGIVTDQGLIETRVIINAAGLYADEMAKVAGESFKIKPLKGEYQLFDKQWGNLVNHILFPIPTKLSKGILVAPTVHNNLLIGPNS
;
A
#
# COMPACT_ATOMS: atom_id res chain seq x y z
N ASP A 1 0.91 -0.04 -27.90
CA ASP A 1 1.12 -1.44 -27.46
C ASP A 1 0.29 -1.86 -26.26
N VAL A 2 0.38 -1.11 -25.16
CA VAL A 2 -0.26 -1.46 -23.88
C VAL A 2 -1.09 -0.29 -23.37
N VAL A 3 -2.30 -0.57 -22.91
CA VAL A 3 -3.11 0.38 -22.14
C VAL A 3 -3.26 -0.13 -20.69
N ILE A 4 -3.00 0.75 -19.73
CA ILE A 4 -3.17 0.49 -18.29
C ILE A 4 -4.40 1.26 -17.82
N ILE A 5 -5.36 0.57 -17.23
CA ILE A 5 -6.59 1.18 -16.69
C ILE A 5 -6.39 1.44 -15.20
N GLY A 6 -6.45 2.72 -14.79
CA GLY A 6 -6.40 3.17 -13.41
C GLY A 6 -5.05 3.79 -13.02
N GLY A 7 -5.08 5.07 -12.62
CA GLY A 7 -3.96 5.88 -12.13
C GLY A 7 -3.67 5.70 -10.63
N GLY A 8 -4.05 4.58 -10.03
CA GLY A 8 -3.65 4.23 -8.67
C GLY A 8 -2.17 3.84 -8.56
N ILE A 9 -1.70 3.58 -7.33
CA ILE A 9 -0.33 3.12 -7.05
C ILE A 9 0.06 1.86 -7.84
N ILE A 10 -0.90 0.98 -8.11
CA ILE A 10 -0.67 -0.24 -8.90
C ILE A 10 -0.45 0.11 -10.37
N GLY A 11 -1.37 0.88 -10.99
CA GLY A 11 -1.25 1.23 -12.41
C GLY A 11 0.00 2.07 -12.69
N THR A 12 0.29 3.06 -11.85
CA THR A 12 1.49 3.90 -11.97
C THR A 12 2.79 3.11 -11.74
N ALA A 13 2.81 2.16 -10.80
CA ALA A 13 3.97 1.28 -10.62
C ALA A 13 4.20 0.36 -11.83
N ILE A 14 3.12 -0.18 -12.41
CA ILE A 14 3.19 -0.99 -13.63
C ILE A 14 3.68 -0.14 -14.80
N ALA A 15 3.11 1.06 -15.00
CA ALA A 15 3.51 1.99 -16.04
C ALA A 15 5.01 2.30 -15.97
N ARG A 16 5.51 2.61 -14.78
CA ARG A 16 6.94 2.85 -14.53
C ARG A 16 7.80 1.64 -14.87
N GLU A 17 7.38 0.43 -14.50
CA GLU A 17 8.15 -0.78 -14.79
C GLU A 17 8.17 -1.07 -16.30
N LEU A 18 7.04 -0.88 -16.99
CA LEU A 18 6.93 -1.08 -18.43
C LEU A 18 7.68 -0.01 -19.24
N ALA A 19 7.84 1.20 -18.71
CA ALA A 19 8.61 2.28 -19.34
C ALA A 19 10.10 1.93 -19.55
N ARG A 20 10.59 0.83 -18.94
CA ARG A 20 11.95 0.31 -19.15
C ARG A 20 12.11 -0.44 -20.48
N TYR A 21 11.01 -0.72 -21.17
CA TYR A 21 10.97 -1.43 -22.44
C TYR A 21 10.62 -0.46 -23.58
N ARG A 22 10.92 -0.86 -24.81
CA ARG A 22 10.53 -0.10 -26.00
C ARG A 22 9.10 -0.46 -26.38
N LEU A 23 8.13 0.16 -25.71
CA LEU A 23 6.70 -0.05 -25.90
C LEU A 23 5.96 1.28 -25.92
N ASP A 24 4.93 1.40 -26.75
CA ASP A 24 3.97 2.50 -26.67
C ASP A 24 2.94 2.21 -25.57
N ILE A 25 3.06 2.92 -24.45
CA ILE A 25 2.27 2.71 -23.24
C ILE A 25 1.40 3.93 -22.95
N THR A 26 0.11 3.68 -22.74
CA THR A 26 -0.85 4.69 -22.28
C THR A 26 -1.47 4.24 -20.96
N LEU A 27 -1.42 5.07 -19.93
CA LEU A 27 -2.22 4.93 -18.72
C LEU A 27 -3.45 5.84 -18.83
N ILE A 28 -4.63 5.31 -18.53
CA ILE A 28 -5.87 6.08 -18.46
C ILE A 28 -6.41 6.11 -17.03
N GLU A 29 -6.86 7.28 -16.58
CA GLU A 29 -7.47 7.54 -15.27
C GLU A 29 -8.74 8.36 -15.49
N LYS A 30 -9.83 7.97 -14.81
CA LYS A 30 -11.13 8.63 -14.96
C LYS A 30 -11.23 9.93 -14.15
N GLU A 31 -10.41 10.05 -13.12
CA GLU A 31 -10.35 11.25 -12.27
C GLU A 31 -9.44 12.33 -12.88
N ASP A 32 -9.47 13.52 -12.29
CA ASP A 32 -8.72 14.71 -12.69
C ASP A 32 -7.21 14.65 -12.39
N ASP A 33 -6.78 13.67 -11.58
CA ASP A 33 -5.38 13.39 -11.25
C ASP A 33 -5.19 11.90 -10.89
N VAL A 34 -3.94 11.46 -10.86
CA VAL A 34 -3.57 10.13 -10.36
C VAL A 34 -3.77 10.03 -8.84
N ALA A 35 -3.77 8.81 -8.33
CA ALA A 35 -3.95 8.50 -6.91
C ALA A 35 -5.33 8.86 -6.31
N MET A 36 -6.31 9.25 -7.13
CA MET A 36 -7.60 9.76 -6.66
C MET A 36 -8.57 8.69 -6.10
N GLY A 37 -8.26 7.39 -6.27
CA GLY A 37 -8.98 6.27 -5.63
C GLY A 37 -8.42 5.84 -4.26
N THR A 38 -8.36 4.52 -4.01
CA THR A 38 -7.86 3.95 -2.72
C THR A 38 -6.42 4.35 -2.37
N SER A 39 -5.62 4.78 -3.36
CA SER A 39 -4.20 5.12 -3.15
C SER A 39 -4.01 6.38 -2.31
N LYS A 40 -4.95 7.33 -2.29
CA LYS A 40 -4.94 8.46 -1.34
C LYS A 40 -5.51 8.11 0.04
N GLY A 41 -6.42 7.14 0.10
CA GLY A 41 -7.18 6.76 1.30
C GLY A 41 -6.60 5.58 2.09
N ASN A 42 -5.33 5.62 2.46
CA ASN A 42 -4.70 4.59 3.30
C ASN A 42 -3.69 5.17 4.29
N SER A 43 -3.22 4.34 5.23
CA SER A 43 -2.31 4.76 6.31
C SER A 43 -0.87 5.09 5.90
N GLY A 44 -0.50 4.85 4.63
CA GLY A 44 0.87 5.11 4.17
C GLY A 44 1.93 4.23 4.83
N ILE A 45 1.56 3.03 5.30
CA ILE A 45 2.48 2.11 6.00
C ILE A 45 3.12 1.13 5.03
N ILE A 46 4.46 1.08 5.07
CA ILE A 46 5.24 -0.01 4.50
C ILE A 46 5.36 -1.10 5.57
N HIS A 47 4.51 -2.11 5.49
CA HIS A 47 4.43 -3.19 6.49
C HIS A 47 5.69 -4.06 6.50
N ALA A 48 6.19 -4.38 7.70
CA ALA A 48 7.38 -5.21 7.91
C ALA A 48 7.22 -6.67 7.42
N GLY A 49 6.00 -7.23 7.54
CA GLY A 49 5.67 -8.58 7.06
C GLY A 49 5.66 -9.68 8.13
N TYR A 50 5.79 -9.35 9.42
CA TYR A 50 5.77 -10.36 10.50
C TYR A 50 4.41 -11.07 10.64
N ASN A 51 3.33 -10.45 10.19
CA ASN A 51 1.99 -11.05 10.11
C ASN A 51 1.61 -11.44 8.67
N ALA A 52 2.59 -11.59 7.77
CA ALA A 52 2.33 -11.98 6.39
C ALA A 52 2.31 -13.51 6.25
N ASP A 53 1.32 -14.05 5.54
CA ASP A 53 1.30 -15.46 5.14
C ASP A 53 2.01 -15.62 3.79
N PHE A 54 3.22 -16.19 3.81
CA PHE A 54 4.06 -16.43 2.62
C PHE A 54 3.41 -17.35 1.57
N ARG A 55 2.41 -18.15 1.94
CA ARG A 55 1.67 -19.00 0.99
C ARG A 55 0.76 -18.17 0.07
N THR A 56 0.37 -16.98 0.51
CA THR A 56 -0.45 -16.05 -0.28
C THR A 56 0.39 -15.15 -1.18
N LEU A 57 -0.19 -14.71 -2.29
CA LEU A 57 0.46 -13.71 -3.16
C LEU A 57 0.77 -12.41 -2.39
N LYS A 58 -0.18 -11.94 -1.57
CA LYS A 58 -0.03 -10.75 -0.73
C LYS A 58 1.18 -10.84 0.19
N GLY A 59 1.36 -11.98 0.87
CA GLY A 59 2.49 -12.18 1.78
C GLY A 59 3.82 -12.18 1.06
N ARG A 60 3.94 -12.94 -0.05
CA ARG A 60 5.16 -12.95 -0.88
C ARG A 60 5.53 -11.57 -1.39
N LEU A 61 4.56 -10.82 -1.91
CA LEU A 61 4.80 -9.47 -2.42
C LEU A 61 5.20 -8.51 -1.30
N ASN A 62 4.57 -8.57 -0.12
CA ASN A 62 4.95 -7.72 1.01
C ASN A 62 6.40 -7.95 1.42
N ILE A 63 6.80 -9.22 1.62
CA ILE A 63 8.15 -9.58 2.06
C ILE A 63 9.19 -9.17 1.00
N LYS A 64 8.92 -9.46 -0.27
CA LYS A 64 9.83 -9.14 -1.39
C LYS A 64 9.97 -7.63 -1.64
N SER A 65 8.91 -6.85 -1.42
CA SER A 65 8.88 -5.41 -1.74
C SER A 65 9.44 -4.54 -0.63
N ASN A 66 9.20 -4.87 0.65
CA ASN A 66 9.60 -4.04 1.79
C ASN A 66 11.07 -3.55 1.72
N PRO A 67 12.10 -4.40 1.50
CA PRO A 67 13.50 -3.94 1.48
C PRO A 67 13.85 -3.07 0.26
N ARG A 68 12.96 -2.97 -0.74
CA ARG A 68 13.20 -2.17 -1.95
C ARG A 68 12.79 -0.70 -1.78
N PHE A 69 11.99 -0.39 -0.75
CA PHE A 69 11.43 0.94 -0.58
C PHE A 69 12.48 2.02 -0.29
N ASP A 70 13.56 1.72 0.43
CA ASP A 70 14.60 2.73 0.73
C ASP A 70 15.22 3.26 -0.56
N LYS A 71 15.68 2.34 -1.42
CA LYS A 71 16.29 2.68 -2.70
C LYS A 71 15.28 3.32 -3.65
N LEU A 72 14.08 2.74 -3.75
CA LEU A 72 13.05 3.27 -4.64
C LEU A 72 12.60 4.68 -4.24
N CYS A 73 12.40 4.95 -2.95
CA CYS A 73 12.03 6.28 -2.48
C CYS A 73 13.19 7.27 -2.60
N GLN A 74 14.44 6.83 -2.43
CA GLN A 74 15.62 7.64 -2.70
C GLN A 74 15.66 8.06 -4.18
N ASP A 75 15.49 7.10 -5.10
CA ASP A 75 15.55 7.34 -6.55
C ASP A 75 14.42 8.27 -7.02
N LEU A 76 13.22 8.09 -6.46
CA LEU A 76 12.05 8.92 -6.77
C LEU A 76 11.97 10.22 -5.95
N LYS A 77 12.93 10.46 -5.04
CA LYS A 77 12.95 11.61 -4.11
C LYS A 77 11.66 11.74 -3.29
N VAL A 78 11.07 10.62 -2.89
CA VAL A 78 9.85 10.56 -2.07
C VAL A 78 10.23 10.48 -0.59
N ARG A 79 9.55 11.26 0.25
CA ARG A 79 9.75 11.21 1.70
C ARG A 79 9.27 9.86 2.25
N PHE A 80 10.21 9.11 2.80
CA PHE A 80 10.01 7.81 3.44
C PHE A 80 10.81 7.80 4.75
N LYS A 81 10.25 7.18 5.80
CA LYS A 81 10.94 7.02 7.10
C LYS A 81 10.79 5.59 7.60
N ARG A 82 11.92 4.93 7.88
CA ARG A 82 12.00 3.66 8.62
C ARG A 82 11.86 3.94 10.11
N ILE A 83 10.62 4.11 10.57
CA ILE A 83 10.34 4.37 11.99
C ILE A 83 10.07 3.10 12.79
N GLY A 84 9.99 1.93 12.14
CA GLY A 84 9.62 0.68 12.80
C GLY A 84 8.17 0.63 13.27
N SER A 85 7.77 -0.51 13.80
CA SER A 85 6.43 -0.73 14.35
C SER A 85 6.48 -1.52 15.65
N LEU A 86 5.50 -1.29 16.51
CA LEU A 86 5.28 -1.99 17.76
C LEU A 86 3.89 -2.61 17.76
N VAL A 87 3.81 -3.94 17.91
CA VAL A 87 2.56 -4.63 18.24
C VAL A 87 2.47 -4.73 19.76
N VAL A 88 1.58 -3.97 20.40
CA VAL A 88 1.51 -3.83 21.86
C VAL A 88 0.58 -4.88 22.48
N GLY A 89 0.97 -5.44 23.62
CA GLY A 89 0.20 -6.46 24.35
C GLY A 89 0.12 -6.18 25.85
N PHE A 90 -0.99 -6.62 26.47
CA PHE A 90 -1.34 -6.31 27.86
C PHE A 90 -1.39 -7.56 28.75
N THR A 91 -1.69 -8.71 28.15
CA THR A 91 -1.95 -9.97 28.87
C THR A 91 -0.87 -11.02 28.60
N GLN A 92 -0.89 -12.13 29.33
CA GLN A 92 0.02 -13.24 29.04
C GLN A 92 -0.31 -13.89 27.68
N GLU A 93 -1.59 -13.98 27.33
CA GLU A 93 -2.03 -14.50 26.02
C GLU A 93 -1.52 -13.65 24.85
N ASP A 94 -1.51 -12.33 25.02
CA ASP A 94 -0.95 -11.42 24.04
C ASP A 94 0.55 -11.69 23.84
N PHE A 95 1.28 -11.98 24.92
CA PHE A 95 2.71 -12.32 24.82
C PHE A 95 2.93 -13.59 24.00
N ASP A 96 2.07 -14.59 24.16
CA ASP A 96 2.15 -15.82 23.37
C ASP A 96 1.91 -15.54 21.88
N LYS A 97 0.94 -14.69 21.54
CA LYS A 97 0.72 -14.23 20.16
C LYS A 97 1.90 -13.43 19.62
N LEU A 98 2.57 -12.61 20.44
CA LEU A 98 3.77 -11.88 20.00
C LEU A 98 4.93 -12.84 19.65
N LYS A 99 5.09 -13.95 20.37
CA LYS A 99 6.06 -15.00 20.02
C LYS A 99 5.72 -15.63 18.67
N GLU A 100 4.46 -15.97 18.43
CA GLU A 100 4.01 -16.52 17.14
C GLU A 100 4.29 -15.54 15.98
N LEU A 101 3.98 -14.26 16.16
CA LEU A 101 4.25 -13.22 15.16
C LEU A 101 5.76 -13.06 14.91
N LYS A 102 6.59 -13.11 15.96
CA LYS A 102 8.05 -13.06 15.83
C LYS A 102 8.56 -14.26 15.03
N GLU A 103 8.16 -15.47 15.41
CA GLU A 103 8.57 -16.71 14.73
C GLU A 103 8.15 -16.70 13.26
N ASN A 104 6.93 -16.26 12.94
CA ASN A 104 6.47 -16.13 11.56
C ASN A 104 7.30 -15.10 10.79
N GLY A 105 7.59 -13.95 11.40
CA GLY A 105 8.43 -12.93 10.79
C GLY A 105 9.86 -13.40 10.53
N GLU A 106 10.45 -14.17 11.44
CA GLU A 106 11.77 -14.79 11.27
C GLU A 106 11.76 -15.83 10.13
N LYS A 107 10.72 -16.67 10.05
CA LYS A 107 10.50 -17.60 8.92
C LYS A 107 10.36 -16.86 7.58
N ASN A 108 9.75 -15.67 7.61
CA ASN A 108 9.65 -14.78 6.45
C ASN A 108 10.96 -14.03 6.14
N GLY A 109 12.03 -14.26 6.89
CA GLY A 109 13.35 -13.65 6.67
C GLY A 109 13.48 -12.22 7.19
N ILE A 110 12.56 -11.77 8.05
CA ILE A 110 12.62 -10.43 8.65
C ILE A 110 13.65 -10.44 9.77
N LYS A 111 14.64 -9.58 9.64
CA LYS A 111 15.74 -9.47 10.59
C LYS A 111 15.40 -8.53 11.75
N ASN A 112 16.06 -8.74 12.88
CA ASN A 112 16.03 -7.84 14.03
C ASN A 112 14.63 -7.64 14.65
N LEU A 113 13.79 -8.68 14.60
CA LEU A 113 12.55 -8.71 15.37
C LEU A 113 12.86 -8.95 16.85
N GLU A 114 12.30 -8.12 17.73
CA GLU A 114 12.56 -8.20 19.17
C GLU A 114 11.25 -8.07 19.95
N ILE A 115 11.03 -8.92 20.96
CA ILE A 115 9.95 -8.68 21.92
C ILE A 115 10.50 -7.84 23.07
N ILE A 116 10.04 -6.60 23.15
CA ILE A 116 10.42 -5.62 24.16
C ILE A 116 9.55 -5.75 25.40
N ARG A 117 10.14 -5.58 26.58
CA ARG A 117 9.49 -5.67 27.90
C ARG A 117 10.12 -4.66 28.87
N GLY A 118 9.41 -4.36 29.95
CA GLY A 118 9.94 -3.56 31.05
C GLY A 118 10.23 -2.10 30.64
N PRO A 119 11.22 -1.44 31.30
CA PRO A 119 11.51 -0.02 31.09
C PRO A 119 11.77 0.37 29.64
N LYS A 120 12.41 -0.52 28.85
CA LYS A 120 12.71 -0.29 27.42
C LYS A 120 11.49 0.03 26.57
N LEU A 121 10.29 -0.44 26.94
CA LEU A 121 9.04 -0.08 26.25
C LEU A 121 8.79 1.43 26.30
N PHE A 122 8.93 2.01 27.48
CA PHE A 122 8.65 3.42 27.74
C PHE A 122 9.83 4.32 27.35
N GLU A 123 11.04 3.76 27.21
CA GLU A 123 12.16 4.46 26.55
C GLU A 123 11.89 4.64 25.04
N LEU A 124 11.35 3.61 24.37
CA LEU A 124 11.00 3.68 22.94
C LEU A 124 9.74 4.52 22.70
N GLU A 125 8.73 4.38 23.56
CA GLU A 125 7.46 5.08 23.48
C GLU A 125 7.00 5.60 24.85
N PRO A 126 7.43 6.81 25.24
CA PRO A 126 7.12 7.39 26.55
C PRO A 126 5.63 7.58 26.83
N ASN A 127 4.81 7.73 25.79
CA ASN A 127 3.38 7.99 25.91
C ASN A 127 2.52 6.72 25.78
N LEU A 128 3.11 5.52 25.81
CA LEU A 128 2.33 4.28 25.84
C LEU A 128 1.43 4.21 27.07
N ASN A 129 0.30 3.52 26.92
CA ASN A 129 -0.53 3.16 28.06
C ASN A 129 0.34 2.41 29.11
N PRO A 130 0.41 2.88 30.37
CA PRO A 130 1.24 2.27 31.41
C PRO A 130 0.92 0.79 31.70
N GLN A 131 -0.25 0.30 31.28
CA GLN A 131 -0.66 -1.09 31.42
C GLN A 131 -0.06 -2.04 30.36
N VAL A 132 0.58 -1.51 29.31
CA VAL A 132 1.28 -2.33 28.30
C VAL A 132 2.43 -3.08 28.98
N LYS A 133 2.52 -4.39 28.73
CA LYS A 133 3.51 -5.27 29.36
C LYS A 133 4.62 -5.71 28.42
N HIS A 134 4.32 -5.76 27.13
CA HIS A 134 5.24 -6.25 26.09
C HIS A 134 4.85 -5.71 24.73
N ALA A 135 5.80 -5.67 23.80
CA ALA A 135 5.54 -5.33 22.42
C ALA A 135 6.49 -6.06 21.47
N LEU A 136 6.01 -6.46 20.29
CA LEU A 136 6.88 -6.93 19.21
C LEU A 136 7.35 -5.73 18.40
N TYR A 137 8.65 -5.46 18.45
CA TYR A 137 9.33 -4.46 17.64
C TYR A 137 9.76 -5.03 16.30
N ALA A 138 9.42 -4.32 15.22
CA ALA A 138 9.85 -4.62 13.86
C ALA A 138 10.47 -3.37 13.19
N PRO A 139 11.81 -3.29 13.06
CA PRO A 139 12.49 -2.09 12.56
C PRO A 139 12.28 -1.86 11.06
N SER A 140 11.91 -2.89 10.31
CA SER A 140 11.65 -2.79 8.88
C SER A 140 10.27 -2.20 8.54
N ALA A 141 9.45 -1.80 9.50
CA ALA A 141 8.25 -1.04 9.16
C ALA A 141 8.62 0.42 8.84
N GLY A 142 7.83 1.07 8.00
CA GLY A 142 8.05 2.47 7.65
C GLY A 142 6.79 3.19 7.23
N ILE A 143 6.91 4.50 7.10
CA ILE A 143 5.84 5.40 6.71
C ILE A 143 6.23 6.17 5.45
N ILE A 144 5.25 6.42 4.58
CA ILE A 144 5.37 7.14 3.31
C ILE A 144 4.14 8.03 3.11
N SER A 145 4.25 9.03 2.22
CA SER A 145 3.07 9.71 1.68
C SER A 145 2.56 8.91 0.48
N PRO A 146 1.42 8.20 0.58
CA PRO A 146 1.02 7.23 -0.44
C PRO A 146 0.62 7.91 -1.76
N TYR A 147 0.00 9.09 -1.70
CA TYR A 147 -0.33 9.90 -2.88
C TYR A 147 0.92 10.49 -3.54
N LYS A 148 1.86 11.09 -2.77
CA LYS A 148 3.12 11.59 -3.36
C LYS A 148 3.96 10.48 -3.98
N PHE A 149 3.93 9.28 -3.40
CA PHE A 149 4.62 8.14 -3.98
C PHE A 149 3.98 7.71 -5.30
N THR A 150 2.65 7.70 -5.38
CA THR A 150 1.91 7.37 -6.62
C THR A 150 2.16 8.41 -7.71
N ILE A 151 2.12 9.70 -7.37
CA ILE A 151 2.46 10.80 -8.28
C ILE A 151 3.90 10.65 -8.78
N ALA A 152 4.87 10.41 -7.90
CA ALA A 152 6.27 10.25 -8.31
C ALA A 152 6.50 9.03 -9.22
N LEU A 153 5.72 7.95 -9.06
CA LEU A 153 5.74 6.82 -9.98
C LEU A 153 5.21 7.22 -11.37
N ALA A 154 4.11 7.96 -11.41
CA ALA A 154 3.51 8.47 -12.65
C ALA A 154 4.47 9.44 -13.36
N ASP A 155 4.99 10.44 -12.66
CA ASP A 155 5.97 11.41 -13.18
C ASP A 155 7.18 10.69 -13.78
N ASN A 156 7.72 9.70 -13.06
CA ASN A 156 8.84 8.91 -13.55
C ASN A 156 8.48 8.10 -14.80
N ALA A 157 7.27 7.55 -14.90
CA ALA A 157 6.80 6.87 -16.09
C ALA A 157 6.67 7.83 -17.29
N VAL A 158 6.11 9.03 -17.08
CA VAL A 158 5.94 10.07 -18.12
C VAL A 158 7.28 10.55 -18.66
N ILE A 159 8.26 10.80 -17.79
CA ILE A 159 9.63 11.17 -18.19
C ILE A 159 10.27 10.11 -19.09
N ASN A 160 9.84 8.84 -18.97
CA ASN A 160 10.32 7.72 -19.77
C ASN A 160 9.36 7.35 -20.93
N GLY A 161 8.46 8.26 -21.33
CA GLY A 161 7.68 8.15 -22.57
C GLY A 161 6.28 7.54 -22.41
N VAL A 162 5.84 7.21 -21.19
CA VAL A 162 4.45 6.79 -20.96
C VAL A 162 3.51 7.99 -21.14
N LYS A 163 2.41 7.80 -21.86
CA LYS A 163 1.32 8.77 -21.94
C LYS A 163 0.36 8.55 -20.78
N VAL A 164 -0.03 9.61 -20.08
CA VAL A 164 -1.08 9.58 -19.04
C VAL A 164 -2.24 10.42 -19.53
N LEU A 165 -3.42 9.82 -19.63
CA LEU A 165 -4.67 10.48 -19.99
C LEU A 165 -5.57 10.50 -18.75
N LEU A 166 -5.76 11.69 -18.19
CA LEU A 166 -6.68 11.95 -17.09
C LEU A 166 -8.08 12.21 -17.66
N GLU A 167 -9.11 12.23 -16.81
CA GLU A 167 -10.51 12.44 -17.23
C GLU A 167 -10.92 11.53 -18.41
N THR A 168 -10.37 10.30 -18.42
CA THR A 168 -10.54 9.31 -19.48
C THR A 168 -11.01 8.00 -18.87
N GLU A 169 -12.32 7.79 -18.85
CA GLU A 169 -12.95 6.63 -18.23
C GLU A 169 -13.04 5.47 -19.22
N ALA A 170 -12.48 4.32 -18.84
CA ALA A 170 -12.68 3.06 -19.56
C ALA A 170 -14.14 2.59 -19.43
N LYS A 171 -14.81 2.35 -20.56
CA LYS A 171 -16.22 1.92 -20.62
C LYS A 171 -16.37 0.48 -21.10
N ASP A 172 -15.60 0.09 -22.11
CA ASP A 172 -15.74 -1.23 -22.75
C ASP A 172 -14.42 -1.69 -23.37
N ILE A 173 -14.24 -2.99 -23.59
CA ILE A 173 -13.07 -3.57 -24.25
C ILE A 173 -13.53 -4.14 -25.59
N ARG A 174 -12.99 -3.59 -26.68
CA ARG A 174 -13.29 -4.08 -28.03
C ARG A 174 -12.42 -5.29 -28.32
N ILE A 175 -13.08 -6.44 -28.52
CA ILE A 175 -12.44 -7.72 -28.85
C ILE A 175 -12.84 -8.10 -30.27
N GLU A 176 -11.84 -8.36 -31.12
CA GLU A 176 -12.03 -8.83 -32.49
C GLU A 176 -11.23 -10.12 -32.67
N GLU A 177 -11.82 -11.14 -33.31
CA GLU A 177 -11.16 -12.43 -33.55
C GLU A 177 -10.54 -13.06 -32.28
N LYS A 178 -11.19 -12.87 -31.12
CA LYS A 178 -10.71 -13.29 -29.78
C LYS A 178 -9.39 -12.64 -29.34
N GLN A 179 -9.05 -11.48 -29.89
CA GLN A 179 -7.92 -10.65 -29.50
C GLN A 179 -8.40 -9.27 -29.07
N VAL A 180 -7.67 -8.65 -28.14
CA VAL A 180 -7.93 -7.25 -27.79
C VAL A 180 -7.59 -6.37 -28.99
N TYR A 181 -8.56 -5.58 -29.43
CA TYR A 181 -8.39 -4.56 -30.46
C TYR A 181 -8.22 -3.17 -29.85
N GLY A 182 -8.92 -2.87 -28.76
CA GLY A 182 -8.79 -1.57 -28.10
C GLY A 182 -9.63 -1.44 -26.83
N ILE A 183 -9.45 -0.31 -26.15
CA ILE A 183 -10.30 0.13 -25.05
C ILE A 183 -11.20 1.28 -25.53
N VAL A 184 -12.51 1.13 -25.33
CA VAL A 184 -13.50 2.20 -25.54
C VAL A 184 -13.53 3.06 -24.29
N THR A 185 -13.33 4.36 -24.47
CA THR A 185 -13.40 5.37 -23.42
C THR A 185 -14.49 6.39 -23.73
N ASP A 186 -14.81 7.25 -22.76
CA ASP A 186 -15.65 8.43 -22.97
C ASP A 186 -15.02 9.49 -23.89
N GLN A 187 -13.70 9.41 -24.11
CA GLN A 187 -12.93 10.25 -25.04
C GLN A 187 -12.65 9.57 -26.39
N GLY A 188 -13.25 8.39 -26.65
CA GLY A 188 -13.10 7.62 -27.89
C GLY A 188 -12.35 6.31 -27.74
N LEU A 189 -12.03 5.67 -28.86
CA LEU A 189 -11.35 4.39 -28.91
C LEU A 189 -9.82 4.57 -28.84
N ILE A 190 -9.16 3.83 -27.96
CA ILE A 190 -7.70 3.70 -27.94
C ILE A 190 -7.34 2.28 -28.41
N GLU A 191 -6.77 2.17 -29.60
CA GLU A 191 -6.31 0.88 -30.14
C GLU A 191 -5.14 0.35 -29.31
N THR A 192 -5.22 -0.93 -28.92
CA THR A 192 -4.18 -1.59 -28.13
C THR A 192 -4.27 -3.09 -28.29
N ARG A 193 -3.13 -3.77 -28.10
CA ARG A 193 -3.03 -5.23 -28.15
C ARG A 193 -3.08 -5.85 -26.76
N VAL A 194 -2.77 -5.07 -25.73
CA VAL A 194 -2.71 -5.51 -24.34
C VAL A 194 -3.41 -4.48 -23.45
N ILE A 195 -4.24 -4.97 -22.54
CA ILE A 195 -4.87 -4.17 -21.49
C ILE A 195 -4.43 -4.71 -20.14
N ILE A 196 -4.00 -3.80 -19.26
CA ILE A 196 -3.74 -4.10 -17.85
C ILE A 196 -4.82 -3.45 -17.01
N ASN A 197 -5.67 -4.29 -16.43
CA ASN A 197 -6.73 -3.84 -15.53
C ASN A 197 -6.18 -3.60 -14.12
N ALA A 198 -5.96 -2.33 -13.78
CA ALA A 198 -5.57 -1.86 -12.45
C ALA A 198 -6.63 -0.91 -11.84
N ALA A 199 -7.90 -1.08 -12.21
CA ALA A 199 -9.01 -0.17 -11.91
C ALA A 199 -9.50 -0.18 -10.44
N GLY A 200 -8.70 -0.72 -9.52
CA GLY A 200 -8.99 -0.71 -8.08
C GLY A 200 -10.33 -1.35 -7.75
N LEU A 201 -11.24 -0.57 -7.16
CA LEU A 201 -12.58 -1.03 -6.76
C LEU A 201 -13.47 -1.48 -7.93
N TYR A 202 -13.13 -1.06 -9.15
CA TYR A 202 -13.87 -1.34 -10.39
C TYR A 202 -13.21 -2.43 -11.23
N ALA A 203 -12.14 -3.08 -10.72
CA ALA A 203 -11.41 -4.08 -11.49
C ALA A 203 -12.27 -5.32 -11.81
N ASP A 204 -13.24 -5.67 -10.98
CA ASP A 204 -14.19 -6.75 -11.27
C ASP A 204 -15.20 -6.37 -12.37
N GLU A 205 -15.71 -5.13 -12.35
CA GLU A 205 -16.56 -4.60 -13.43
C GLU A 205 -15.82 -4.63 -14.76
N MET A 206 -14.56 -4.19 -14.76
CA MET A 206 -13.77 -4.18 -15.99
C MET A 206 -13.35 -5.58 -16.48
N ALA A 207 -13.20 -6.53 -15.56
CA ALA A 207 -12.93 -7.93 -15.93
C ALA A 207 -14.14 -8.62 -16.56
N LYS A 208 -15.38 -8.30 -16.13
CA LYS A 208 -16.62 -8.86 -16.71
C LYS A 208 -16.74 -8.58 -18.19
N VAL A 209 -16.35 -7.38 -18.59
CA VAL A 209 -16.32 -6.96 -20.00
C VAL A 209 -15.36 -7.83 -20.83
N ALA A 210 -14.25 -8.27 -20.24
CA ALA A 210 -13.30 -9.19 -20.87
C ALA A 210 -13.74 -10.67 -20.81
N GLY A 211 -14.92 -10.99 -20.28
CA GLY A 211 -15.43 -12.35 -20.13
C GLY A 211 -14.94 -13.09 -18.87
N GLU A 212 -14.27 -12.40 -17.94
CA GLU A 212 -13.80 -12.94 -16.67
C GLU A 212 -14.72 -12.51 -15.52
N SER A 213 -15.04 -13.41 -14.59
CA SER A 213 -15.97 -13.08 -13.50
C SER A 213 -15.33 -13.30 -12.12
N PHE A 214 -15.02 -12.20 -11.44
CA PHE A 214 -14.86 -12.17 -9.99
C PHE A 214 -15.68 -11.00 -9.41
N LYS A 215 -15.69 -10.84 -8.09
CA LYS A 215 -16.39 -9.75 -7.41
C LYS A 215 -15.53 -9.14 -6.32
N ILE A 216 -15.44 -7.82 -6.31
CA ILE A 216 -14.84 -7.04 -5.24
C ILE A 216 -15.95 -6.65 -4.25
N LYS A 217 -15.68 -6.86 -2.95
CA LYS A 217 -16.53 -6.39 -1.86
C LYS A 217 -15.76 -5.33 -1.08
N PRO A 218 -15.99 -4.03 -1.31
CA PRO A 218 -15.26 -2.98 -0.61
C PRO A 218 -15.66 -2.94 0.87
N LEU A 219 -14.67 -2.71 1.73
CA LEU A 219 -14.88 -2.39 3.15
C LEU A 219 -14.40 -0.96 3.37
N LYS A 220 -15.30 -0.09 3.84
CA LYS A 220 -15.00 1.32 4.12
C LYS A 220 -14.40 1.44 5.51
N GLY A 221 -13.24 2.10 5.59
CA GLY A 221 -12.59 2.48 6.83
C GLY A 221 -12.30 3.98 6.87
N GLU A 222 -12.41 4.57 8.05
CA GLU A 222 -12.23 6.01 8.27
C GLU A 222 -11.05 6.27 9.21
N TYR A 223 -10.30 7.33 8.93
CA TYR A 223 -9.16 7.76 9.73
C TYR A 223 -9.43 9.14 10.34
N GLN A 224 -8.83 9.38 11.50
CA GLN A 224 -8.68 10.70 12.08
C GLN A 224 -7.24 11.17 11.87
N LEU A 225 -7.08 12.33 11.21
CA LEU A 225 -5.80 12.99 11.02
C LEU A 225 -5.75 14.22 11.92
N PHE A 226 -4.77 14.25 12.81
CA PHE A 226 -4.59 15.33 13.77
C PHE A 226 -3.56 16.35 13.27
N ASP A 227 -3.58 17.55 13.86
CA ASP A 227 -2.60 18.59 13.60
C ASP A 227 -1.16 18.13 13.93
N LYS A 228 -0.17 18.79 13.32
CA LYS A 228 1.25 18.48 13.49
C LYS A 228 1.75 18.60 14.93
N GLN A 229 1.10 19.42 15.77
CA GLN A 229 1.43 19.50 17.19
C GLN A 229 1.35 18.14 17.91
N TRP A 230 0.53 17.22 17.41
CA TRP A 230 0.36 15.87 17.97
C TRP A 230 1.27 14.82 17.31
N GLY A 231 2.03 15.18 16.27
CA GLY A 231 2.81 14.23 15.47
C GLY A 231 3.95 13.54 16.22
N ASN A 232 4.40 14.10 17.34
CA ASN A 232 5.44 13.52 18.19
C ASN A 232 4.86 12.75 19.39
N LEU A 233 3.54 12.49 19.41
CA LEU A 233 2.92 11.72 20.49
C LEU A 233 3.41 10.26 20.51
N VAL A 234 3.74 9.71 19.34
CA VAL A 234 4.31 8.37 19.17
C VAL A 234 5.50 8.42 18.23
N ASN A 235 6.49 7.55 18.45
CA ASN A 235 7.73 7.50 17.65
C ASN A 235 7.67 6.42 16.55
N HIS A 236 6.86 5.39 16.75
CA HIS A 236 6.71 4.19 15.92
C HIS A 236 5.26 4.04 15.44
N ILE A 237 5.05 3.10 14.51
CA ILE A 237 3.71 2.65 14.15
C ILE A 237 3.21 1.72 15.25
N LEU A 238 2.17 2.11 15.98
CA LEU A 238 1.57 1.30 17.04
C LEU A 238 0.40 0.48 16.49
N PHE A 239 0.43 -0.82 16.72
CA PHE A 239 -0.64 -1.76 16.42
C PHE A 239 -1.12 -2.46 17.69
N PRO A 240 -2.42 -2.73 17.82
CA PRO A 240 -2.90 -3.72 18.78
C PRO A 240 -2.54 -5.13 18.31
N ILE A 241 -2.72 -6.11 19.20
CA ILE A 241 -2.67 -7.52 18.82
C ILE A 241 -3.72 -7.77 17.71
N PRO A 242 -3.31 -8.34 16.55
CA PRO A 242 -4.24 -8.59 15.46
C PRO A 242 -5.30 -9.62 15.86
N THR A 243 -6.52 -9.43 15.37
CA THR A 243 -7.62 -10.39 15.55
C THR A 243 -7.95 -11.09 14.23
N LYS A 244 -8.85 -12.08 14.27
CA LYS A 244 -9.36 -12.73 13.04
C LYS A 244 -10.16 -11.77 12.15
N LEU A 245 -10.77 -10.74 12.73
CA LEU A 245 -11.69 -9.82 12.04
C LEU A 245 -10.98 -8.58 11.51
N SER A 246 -10.10 -7.99 12.30
CA SER A 246 -9.39 -6.77 11.94
C SER A 246 -7.95 -6.77 12.45
N LYS A 247 -7.09 -6.04 11.74
CA LYS A 247 -5.75 -5.67 12.23
C LYS A 247 -5.80 -4.66 13.37
N GLY A 248 -6.99 -4.11 13.65
CA GLY A 248 -7.24 -3.13 14.69
C GLY A 248 -6.87 -1.71 14.29
N ILE A 249 -7.24 -0.76 15.14
CA ILE A 249 -6.98 0.67 14.97
C ILE A 249 -5.51 0.92 15.27
N LEU A 250 -4.76 1.41 14.26
CA LEU A 250 -3.38 1.82 14.45
C LEU A 250 -3.29 3.28 14.90
N VAL A 251 -2.17 3.60 15.54
CA VAL A 251 -1.76 4.97 15.84
C VAL A 251 -0.36 5.15 15.26
N ALA A 252 -0.16 6.11 14.37
CA ALA A 252 1.13 6.32 13.73
C ALA A 252 1.37 7.80 13.39
N PRO A 253 2.63 8.26 13.43
CA PRO A 253 2.96 9.54 12.84
C PRO A 253 2.93 9.40 11.30
N THR A 254 2.63 10.48 10.60
CA THR A 254 2.77 10.55 9.14
C THR A 254 4.15 11.09 8.76
N VAL A 255 4.56 10.92 7.51
CA VAL A 255 5.82 11.52 7.02
C VAL A 255 5.79 13.05 7.00
N HIS A 256 4.61 13.65 7.18
CA HIS A 256 4.39 15.09 7.30
C HIS A 256 4.31 15.57 8.75
N ASN A 257 4.62 14.68 9.71
CA ASN A 257 4.62 14.91 11.15
C ASN A 257 3.23 15.22 11.72
N ASN A 258 2.17 14.64 11.13
CA ASN A 258 0.83 14.59 11.74
C ASN A 258 0.68 13.28 12.53
N LEU A 259 -0.34 13.18 13.39
CA LEU A 259 -0.76 11.91 13.98
C LEU A 259 -1.96 11.35 13.21
N LEU A 260 -1.94 10.06 12.88
CA LEU A 260 -3.02 9.33 12.23
C LEU A 260 -3.54 8.23 13.15
N ILE A 261 -4.87 8.17 13.32
CA ILE A 261 -5.56 7.10 14.04
C ILE A 261 -6.58 6.44 13.10
N GLY A 262 -6.60 5.11 13.03
CA GLY A 262 -7.58 4.37 12.23
C GLY A 262 -7.00 3.11 11.55
N PRO A 263 -7.68 2.56 10.55
CA PRO A 263 -9.08 2.81 10.25
C PRO A 263 -10.01 2.17 11.31
N ASN A 264 -11.28 2.55 11.34
CA ASN A 264 -12.30 1.94 12.21
C ASN A 264 -12.82 0.56 11.74
N SER A 265 -12.35 0.05 10.60
CA SER A 265 -12.76 -1.23 9.99
C SER A 265 -11.54 -2.09 9.63
#